data_AF-A0A6G3WTY8-F1
#
_entry.id   AF-A0A6G3WTY8-F1
#
_cell.length_a   1.000
_cell.length_b   1.000
_cell.length_c   1.000
_cell.angle_alpha   90.00
_cell.angle_beta   90.00
_cell.angle_gamma   90.00
#
_symmetry.space_group_name_H-M   'P 1'
#
loop_
_entity.id
_entity.type
_entity.pdbx_description
1 polymer ?
#
loop_
_entity_poly.entity_id
_entity_poly.type
_entity_poly.pdbx_seq_one_letter_code
_entity_poly.pdbx_strand_id
1 'polypeptide(L)'
;VEAARIATAAGIPVVLTSASRVADALSGRDTGTYFHPTGRRSADRLLWLAHASTPQGALTLDDGAVRAVVERRTSLLPAGIS
;
A
#
# COMPACT_ATOMS: atom_id res chain seq x y z
N VAL A 1 14.13 13.22 -0.69
CA VAL A 1 13.49 13.01 -2.01
C VAL A 1 13.09 11.55 -2.24
N GLU A 2 13.89 10.58 -1.80
CA GLU A 2 13.56 9.14 -1.98
C GLU A 2 12.18 8.71 -1.46
N ALA A 3 11.77 9.19 -0.28
CA ALA A 3 10.43 8.91 0.26
C ALA A 3 9.31 9.42 -0.66
N ALA A 4 9.49 10.59 -1.30
CA ALA A 4 8.52 11.12 -2.25
C ALA A 4 8.45 10.25 -3.52
N ARG A 5 9.58 9.68 -3.96
CA ARG A 5 9.64 8.76 -5.10
C ARG A 5 8.88 7.47 -4.82
N ILE A 6 9.07 6.87 -3.64
CA ILE A 6 8.37 5.64 -3.23
C ILE A 6 6.85 5.89 -3.15
N ALA A 7 6.43 6.97 -2.49
CA ALA A 7 5.02 7.29 -2.32
C ALA A 7 4.32 7.60 -3.66
N THR A 8 4.95 8.40 -4.53
CA THR A 8 4.38 8.72 -5.85
C THR A 8 4.31 7.51 -6.79
N ALA A 9 5.27 6.58 -6.71
CA ALA A 9 5.22 5.30 -7.41
C ALA A 9 4.07 4.39 -6.89
N ALA A 10 3.70 4.51 -5.62
CA ALA A 10 2.52 3.85 -5.04
C ALA A 10 1.18 4.55 -5.39
N GLY A 11 1.22 5.64 -6.17
CA GLY A 11 0.03 6.41 -6.52
C GLY A 11 -0.41 7.42 -5.45
N ILE A 12 0.45 7.75 -4.49
CA ILE A 12 0.18 8.70 -3.41
C ILE A 12 0.81 10.06 -3.75
N PRO A 13 0.04 11.15 -3.85
CA PRO A 13 0.59 12.49 -4.08
C PRO A 13 1.34 12.98 -2.84
N VAL A 14 2.43 13.72 -3.03
CA VAL A 14 3.28 14.20 -1.93
C VAL A 14 3.51 15.70 -2.06
N VAL A 15 3.39 16.40 -0.93
CA VAL A 15 3.85 17.79 -0.77
C VAL A 15 5.07 17.81 0.14
N LEU A 16 6.20 18.30 -0.35
CA LEU A 16 7.37 18.59 0.47
C LEU A 16 7.35 20.08 0.83
N THR A 17 7.18 20.38 2.12
CA THR A 17 7.12 21.76 2.63
C THR A 17 7.72 21.84 4.03
N SER A 18 7.91 23.06 4.55
CA SER A 18 8.30 23.27 5.95
C SER A 18 7.12 22.95 6.89
N ALA A 19 7.41 22.43 8.08
CA ALA A 19 6.39 22.05 9.06
C ALA A 19 5.43 23.20 9.42
N SER A 20 5.93 24.44 9.46
CA SER A 20 5.14 25.66 9.69
C SER A 20 4.04 25.90 8.66
N ARG A 21 4.13 25.29 7.46
CA ARG A 21 3.17 25.44 6.36
C ARG A 21 2.25 24.24 6.18
N VAL A 22 2.14 23.37 7.18
CA VAL A 22 1.31 22.16 7.10
C VAL A 22 -0.16 22.48 6.82
N ALA A 23 -0.71 23.55 7.40
CA ALA A 23 -2.09 23.96 7.18
C ALA A 23 -2.33 24.39 5.72
N ASP A 24 -1.36 25.07 5.10
CA ASP A 24 -1.43 25.44 3.68
C ASP A 24 -1.41 24.19 2.79
N ALA A 25 -0.51 23.24 3.09
CA ALA A 25 -0.39 22.01 2.32
C ALA A 25 -1.65 21.13 2.42
N LEU A 26 -2.23 20.99 3.63
CA LEU A 26 -3.44 20.20 3.84
C LEU A 26 -4.69 20.86 3.22
N SER A 27 -4.69 22.18 3.07
CA SER A 27 -5.77 22.92 2.39
C SER A 27 -5.60 23.02 0.88
N GLY A 28 -4.56 22.40 0.31
CA GLY A 28 -4.30 22.40 -1.13
C GLY A 28 -3.83 23.74 -1.68
N ARG A 29 -3.34 24.65 -0.82
CA ARG A 29 -2.72 25.90 -1.26
C ARG A 29 -1.37 25.61 -1.93
N ASP A 30 -0.95 26.52 -2.79
CA ASP A 30 0.36 26.46 -3.44
C ASP A 30 1.47 26.70 -2.40
N THR A 31 2.05 25.62 -1.89
CA THR A 31 3.16 25.67 -0.93
C THR A 31 4.14 24.52 -1.15
N GLY A 32 5.42 24.83 -1.04
CA GLY A 32 6.49 23.83 -1.10
C GLY A 32 6.64 23.26 -2.51
N THR A 33 6.77 21.94 -2.61
CA THR A 33 6.90 21.25 -3.90
C THR A 33 5.92 20.08 -3.95
N TYR A 34 5.04 20.10 -4.95
CA TYR A 34 4.09 19.03 -5.21
C TYR A 34 4.69 17.99 -6.17
N PHE A 35 4.72 16.74 -5.75
CA PHE A 35 5.13 15.61 -6.58
C PHE A 35 3.90 14.85 -7.06
N HIS A 36 3.70 14.85 -8.37
CA HIS A 36 2.60 14.13 -9.00
C HIS A 36 2.78 12.61 -8.85
N PRO A 37 1.69 11.86 -8.58
CA PRO A 37 1.72 10.40 -8.62
C PRO A 37 2.18 9.91 -10.01
N THR A 38 3.09 8.95 -10.04
CA THR A 38 3.61 8.35 -11.28
C THR A 38 3.12 6.93 -11.49
N GLY A 39 2.68 6.25 -10.42
CA GLY A 39 2.05 4.93 -10.47
C GLY A 39 0.53 4.97 -10.30
N ARG A 40 -0.12 3.83 -10.50
CA ARG A 40 -1.52 3.64 -10.10
C ARG A 40 -1.56 3.34 -8.61
N ARG A 41 -2.64 3.77 -7.96
CA ARG A 41 -2.95 3.40 -6.58
C ARG A 41 -3.16 1.88 -6.52
N SER A 42 -2.09 1.14 -6.29
CA SER A 42 -2.18 -0.25 -5.87
C SER A 42 -2.85 -0.28 -4.50
N ALA A 43 -3.65 -1.31 -4.20
CA ALA A 43 -4.06 -1.50 -2.81
C ALA A 43 -2.79 -1.55 -1.95
N ASP A 44 -2.63 -0.65 -0.98
CA ASP A 44 -1.42 -0.51 -0.14
C ASP A 44 -0.90 -1.85 0.39
N ARG A 45 -1.83 -2.79 0.62
CA ARG A 45 -1.58 -4.19 0.99
C ARG A 45 -0.66 -4.95 0.03
N LEU A 46 -0.77 -4.77 -1.29
CA LEU A 46 0.07 -5.48 -2.27
C LEU A 46 1.50 -4.95 -2.28
N LEU A 47 1.69 -3.65 -2.09
CA LEU A 47 3.01 -3.02 -2.02
C LEU A 47 3.74 -3.46 -0.75
N TRP A 48 3.01 -3.57 0.37
CA TRP A 48 3.54 -4.10 1.63
C TRP A 48 3.87 -5.59 1.56
N LEU A 49 3.00 -6.41 0.95
CA LEU A 49 3.27 -7.83 0.69
C LEU A 49 4.49 -8.03 -0.22
N ALA A 50 4.67 -7.17 -1.21
CA ALA A 50 5.78 -7.28 -2.16
C ALA A 50 7.13 -6.79 -1.61
N HIS A 51 7.13 -5.79 -0.73
CA HIS A 51 8.36 -5.07 -0.36
C HIS A 51 8.67 -5.01 1.14
N ALA A 52 7.70 -5.27 2.02
CA ALA A 52 7.87 -5.10 3.46
C ALA A 52 7.70 -6.39 4.27
N SER A 53 7.25 -7.50 3.65
CA SER A 53 7.15 -8.80 4.33
C SER A 53 8.14 -9.83 3.78
N THR A 54 9.04 -10.31 4.63
CA THR A 54 9.81 -11.54 4.38
C THR A 54 9.04 -12.73 4.94
N PRO A 55 8.60 -13.70 4.11
CA PRO A 55 7.90 -14.89 4.60
C PRO A 55 8.74 -15.66 5.62
N GLN A 56 8.15 -16.05 6.75
CA GLN A 56 8.80 -16.85 7.79
C GLN A 56 8.39 -18.34 7.74
N GLY A 57 7.60 -18.74 6.75
CA GLY A 57 7.06 -20.09 6.61
C GLY A 57 6.01 -20.17 5.50
N ALA A 58 5.32 -21.31 5.43
CA ALA A 58 4.25 -21.58 4.47
C ALA A 58 3.07 -22.26 5.16
N LEU A 59 1.88 -22.12 4.58
CA LEU A 59 0.65 -22.81 5.00
C LEU A 59 0.17 -23.70 3.86
N THR A 60 -0.26 -24.92 4.19
CA THR A 60 -0.98 -25.81 3.27
C THR A 60 -2.46 -25.58 3.47
N LEU A 61 -3.21 -25.40 2.38
CA LEU A 61 -4.63 -25.07 2.39
C LEU A 61 -5.45 -26.19 1.75
N ASP A 62 -6.64 -26.42 2.27
CA ASP A 62 -7.63 -27.26 1.58
C ASP A 62 -8.27 -26.52 0.38
N ASP A 63 -8.99 -27.26 -0.46
CA ASP A 63 -9.66 -26.72 -1.66
C ASP A 63 -10.69 -25.62 -1.32
N GLY A 64 -11.33 -25.70 -0.15
CA GLY A 64 -12.28 -24.71 0.32
C GLY A 64 -11.61 -23.37 0.59
N ALA A 65 -10.48 -23.39 1.30
CA ALA A 65 -9.65 -22.23 1.59
C ALA A 65 -9.02 -21.64 0.33
N VAL A 66 -8.52 -22.48 -0.60
CA VAL A 66 -8.00 -22.02 -1.89
C VAL A 66 -9.07 -21.23 -2.66
N ARG A 67 -10.27 -21.79 -2.79
CA ARG A 67 -11.40 -21.12 -3.45
C ARG A 67 -11.81 -19.82 -2.74
N ALA A 68 -11.79 -19.79 -1.41
CA ALA A 68 -12.10 -18.60 -0.64
C ALA A 68 -11.13 -17.44 -0.93
N VAL A 69 -9.82 -17.71 -0.95
CA VAL A 69 -8.81 -16.65 -1.14
C VAL A 69 -8.57 -16.28 -2.61
N VAL A 70 -8.66 -17.23 -3.54
CA VAL A 70 -8.37 -17.01 -4.98
C VAL A 70 -9.60 -16.49 -5.71
N GLU A 71 -10.74 -17.18 -5.61
CA GLU A 71 -11.93 -16.87 -6.41
C GLU A 71 -12.78 -15.80 -5.73
N ARG A 72 -13.05 -15.96 -4.44
CA ARG A 72 -13.96 -15.07 -3.69
C ARG A 72 -13.27 -13.85 -3.07
N ARG A 73 -11.93 -13.89 -2.99
CA ARG A 73 -11.09 -12.84 -2.37
C ARG A 73 -11.47 -12.51 -0.92
N THR A 74 -11.86 -13.52 -0.15
CA THR A 74 -12.20 -13.39 1.28
C THR A 74 -11.02 -13.76 2.18
N SER A 75 -11.13 -13.49 3.48
CA SER A 75 -10.11 -13.87 4.47
C SER A 75 -9.90 -15.39 4.54
N LEU A 76 -8.66 -15.80 4.82
CA LEU A 76 -8.34 -17.17 5.20
C LEU A 76 -8.76 -17.40 6.66
N LEU A 77 -9.52 -18.47 6.92
CA LEU A 77 -9.90 -18.89 8.27
C LEU A 77 -9.03 -20.09 8.71
N PRO A 78 -8.76 -20.26 10.02
CA PRO A 78 -7.95 -21.37 10.52
C PRO A 78 -8.49 -22.76 10.14
N ALA A 79 -9.81 -22.88 9.95
CA ALA A 79 -10.47 -24.14 9.62
C ALA A 79 -10.02 -24.77 8.29
N GLY A 80 -9.41 -24.01 7.38
CA GLY A 80 -8.93 -24.52 6.09
C GLY A 80 -7.42 -24.69 5.98
N ILE A 81 -6.70 -24.68 7.12
CA ILE A 81 -5.27 -24.99 7.20
C ILE A 81 -5.13 -26.50 7.42
N SER A 82 -4.27 -27.17 6.63
CA SER A 82 -3.98 -28.61 6.68
C SER A 82 -2.62 -28.92 7.29
#